data_AF-A0A2P7NUI0-F1
#
_entry.id   AF-A0A2P7NUI0-F1
#
_cell.length_a   1.000
_cell.length_b   1.000
_cell.length_c   1.000
_cell.angle_alpha   90.00
_cell.angle_beta   90.00
_cell.angle_gamma   90.00
#
_symmetry.space_group_name_H-M   'P 1'
#
loop_
_entity.id
_entity.type
_entity.pdbx_description
1 polymer ?
#
loop_
_entity_poly.entity_id
_entity_poly.type
_entity_poly.pdbx_seq_one_letter_code
_entity_poly.pdbx_strand_id
1 'polypeptide(L)'
;TGQINCRLIDRGQFAKIEARRAFLVSRTDQLRVLVDWPAPRCAEPPSFTEVYVSRDIYWWMRNSPYEVPSQFVRIDALDGWIRSWIGGS
;
A
#
# COMPACT_ATOMS: atom_id res chain seq x y z
N THR A 1 -9.04 35.18 13.81
CA THR A 1 -8.52 35.16 12.43
C THR A 1 -7.58 34.00 12.30
N GLY A 2 -8.09 32.88 11.79
CA GLY A 2 -7.39 31.60 11.76
C GLY A 2 -6.53 31.49 10.51
N GLN A 3 -5.24 31.27 10.72
CA GLN A 3 -4.37 30.70 9.71
C GLN A 3 -3.61 29.57 10.38
N ILE A 4 -4.29 28.43 10.51
CA ILE A 4 -3.65 27.19 10.90
C ILE A 4 -2.70 26.87 9.75
N ASN A 5 -1.41 26.95 10.04
CA ASN A 5 -0.34 26.75 9.11
C ASN A 5 -0.33 25.26 8.72
N CYS A 6 -1.18 24.88 7.75
CA CYS A 6 -1.21 23.55 7.15
C CYS A 6 0.02 23.33 6.25
N ARG A 7 1.22 23.51 6.79
CA ARG A 7 2.34 22.68 6.37
C ARG A 7 2.14 21.35 7.06
N LEU A 8 1.28 20.53 6.46
CA LEU A 8 1.31 19.09 6.63
C LEU A 8 2.79 18.71 6.60
N ILE A 9 3.27 18.10 7.68
CA ILE A 9 4.60 17.50 7.78
C ILE A 9 4.84 16.80 6.45
N ASP A 10 5.82 17.25 5.65
CA ASP A 10 6.11 16.64 4.36
C ASP A 10 6.62 15.22 4.62
N ARG A 11 5.70 14.25 4.67
CA ARG A 11 5.98 12.82 4.81
C ARG A 11 6.54 12.24 3.50
N GLY A 12 6.82 13.07 2.50
CA GLY A 12 7.54 12.70 1.28
C GLY A 12 6.90 11.51 0.57
N GLN A 13 7.70 10.45 0.38
CA GLN A 13 7.26 9.24 -0.30
C GLN A 13 6.16 8.48 0.46
N PHE A 14 6.14 8.57 1.78
CA PHE A 14 5.15 7.88 2.58
C PHE A 14 3.77 8.53 2.50
N ALA A 15 3.67 9.86 2.40
CA ALA A 15 2.38 10.52 2.10
C ALA A 15 1.78 10.01 0.79
N LYS A 16 2.63 9.74 -0.22
CA LYS A 16 2.18 9.20 -1.50
C LYS A 16 1.68 7.75 -1.36
N ILE A 17 2.37 6.94 -0.55
CA ILE A 17 1.95 5.57 -0.24
C ILE A 17 0.61 5.57 0.50
N GLU A 18 0.48 6.36 1.57
CA GLU A 18 -0.76 6.53 2.33
C GLU A 18 -1.92 6.99 1.45
N ALA A 19 -1.69 7.98 0.58
CA ALA A 19 -2.70 8.49 -0.33
C ALA A 19 -3.18 7.43 -1.35
N ARG A 20 -2.27 6.60 -1.87
CA ARG A 20 -2.61 5.49 -2.78
C ARG A 20 -3.47 4.45 -2.08
N ARG A 21 -3.14 4.10 -0.83
CA ARG A 21 -3.95 3.19 -0.02
C ARG A 21 -5.34 3.74 0.21
N ALA A 22 -5.45 5.00 0.64
CA ALA A 22 -6.73 5.65 0.87
C ALA A 22 -7.58 5.72 -0.40
N PHE A 23 -6.95 6.00 -1.55
CA PHE A 23 -7.61 5.96 -2.85
C PHE A 23 -8.16 4.57 -3.15
N LEU A 24 -7.34 3.52 -2.99
CA LEU A 24 -7.75 2.14 -3.26
C LEU A 24 -8.95 1.74 -2.39
N VAL A 25 -8.84 1.94 -1.07
CA VAL A 25 -9.90 1.61 -0.10
C VAL A 25 -11.20 2.33 -0.44
N SER A 26 -11.15 3.65 -0.67
CA SER A 26 -12.35 4.46 -0.94
C SER A 26 -13.01 4.19 -2.29
N ARG A 27 -12.30 3.54 -3.23
CA ARG A 27 -12.77 3.28 -4.59
C ARG A 27 -12.87 1.80 -4.93
N THR A 28 -12.73 0.92 -3.94
CA THR A 28 -12.66 -0.53 -4.16
C THR A 28 -13.82 -1.06 -4.98
N ASP A 29 -15.06 -0.72 -4.61
CA ASP A 29 -16.25 -1.25 -5.27
C ASP A 29 -16.34 -0.79 -6.73
N GLN A 30 -15.93 0.46 -7.00
CA GLN A 30 -15.88 1.01 -8.35
C GLN A 30 -14.80 0.31 -9.18
N LEU A 31 -13.61 0.10 -8.61
CA LEU A 31 -12.52 -0.58 -9.28
C LEU A 31 -12.88 -2.03 -9.63
N ARG A 32 -13.60 -2.73 -8.74
CA ARG A 32 -14.07 -4.10 -9.03
C ARG A 32 -14.97 -4.16 -10.25
N VAL A 33 -15.92 -3.25 -10.38
CA VAL A 33 -16.80 -3.18 -11.55
C VAL A 33 -15.99 -2.93 -12.82
N LEU A 34 -14.99 -2.03 -12.76
CA LEU A 34 -14.17 -1.69 -13.92
C LEU A 34 -13.27 -2.84 -14.41
N VAL A 35 -12.78 -3.67 -13.50
CA VAL A 35 -11.90 -4.80 -13.83
C VAL A 35 -12.64 -6.14 -13.92
N ASP A 36 -13.98 -6.10 -13.95
CA ASP A 36 -14.86 -7.29 -13.93
C ASP A 36 -14.51 -8.28 -12.80
N TRP A 37 -14.11 -7.75 -11.64
CA TRP A 37 -13.75 -8.56 -10.48
C TRP A 37 -15.01 -9.10 -9.82
N PRO A 38 -15.08 -10.41 -9.51
CA PRO A 38 -16.28 -11.04 -8.96
C PRO A 38 -16.73 -10.36 -7.67
N ALA A 39 -18.03 -10.29 -7.42
CA ALA A 39 -18.60 -9.75 -6.17
C ALA A 39 -18.09 -10.51 -4.92
N PRO A 40 -17.99 -9.85 -3.76
CA PRO A 40 -17.42 -10.48 -2.58
C PRO A 40 -18.38 -11.55 -2.07
N ARG A 41 -17.83 -12.70 -1.65
CA ARG A 41 -18.63 -13.80 -1.10
C ARG A 41 -19.09 -13.54 0.33
N CYS A 42 -18.43 -12.61 1.03
CA CYS A 42 -18.72 -12.21 2.40
C CYS A 42 -18.91 -10.70 2.50
N ALA A 43 -19.56 -10.25 3.57
CA ALA A 43 -19.73 -8.83 3.88
C ALA A 43 -18.47 -8.18 4.49
N GLU A 44 -17.39 -8.94 4.66
CA GLU A 44 -16.15 -8.39 5.21
C GLU A 44 -15.46 -7.47 4.19
N PRO A 45 -14.87 -6.37 4.67
CA PRO A 45 -14.12 -5.47 3.80
C PRO A 45 -12.92 -6.20 3.19
N PRO A 46 -12.55 -5.89 1.94
CA PRO A 46 -11.40 -6.49 1.30
C PRO A 46 -10.11 -6.13 2.04
N SER A 47 -9.28 -7.16 2.26
CA SER A 47 -7.91 -7.02 2.76
C SER A 47 -6.99 -6.62 1.61
N PHE A 48 -6.19 -5.58 1.80
CA PHE A 48 -5.19 -5.13 0.84
C PHE A 48 -3.79 -5.43 1.35
N THR A 49 -3.10 -6.34 0.68
CA THR A 49 -1.66 -6.52 0.90
C THR A 49 -0.91 -5.50 0.04
N GLU A 50 -0.14 -4.64 0.70
CA GLU A 50 0.58 -3.54 0.03
C GLU A 50 2.07 -3.86 -0.02
N VAL A 51 2.63 -3.91 -1.24
CA VAL A 51 4.07 -4.12 -1.46
C VAL A 51 4.64 -3.00 -2.30
N TYR A 52 5.73 -2.40 -1.84
CA TYR A 52 6.52 -1.44 -2.58
C TYR A 52 7.76 -2.15 -3.14
N VAL A 53 7.86 -2.19 -4.47
CA VAL A 53 8.95 -2.88 -5.17
C VAL A 53 9.92 -1.88 -5.77
N SER A 54 11.20 -2.02 -5.45
CA SER A 54 12.27 -1.21 -6.05
C SER A 54 13.51 -2.05 -6.36
N ARG A 55 14.38 -1.56 -7.25
CA ARG A 55 15.69 -2.21 -7.50
C ARG A 55 16.57 -2.19 -6.26
N ASP A 56 16.63 -1.01 -5.64
CA ASP A 56 17.44 -0.72 -4.46
C ASP A 56 16.55 -0.37 -3.27
N ILE A 57 16.94 -0.83 -2.08
CA ILE A 57 16.28 -0.45 -0.83
C ILE A 57 17.03 0.73 -0.24
N TYR A 58 16.33 1.86 -0.14
CA TYR A 58 16.88 3.06 0.49
C TYR A 58 16.80 2.94 2.01
N TRP A 59 17.67 3.69 2.69
CA TRP A 59 17.75 3.67 4.15
C TRP A 59 16.40 3.92 4.83
N TRP A 60 15.57 4.82 4.28
CA TRP A 60 14.27 5.21 4.83
C TRP A 60 13.21 4.12 4.70
N MET A 61 13.37 3.17 3.77
CA MET A 61 12.49 2.01 3.63
C MET A 61 12.77 0.97 4.72
N ARG A 62 14.03 0.87 5.16
CA ARG A 62 14.47 -0.08 6.19
C ARG A 62 14.30 0.49 7.60
N ASN A 63 14.59 1.78 7.77
CA ASN A 63 14.49 2.50 9.03
C ASN A 63 13.42 3.58 8.90
N SER A 64 12.18 3.14 8.66
CA SER A 64 11.07 4.06 8.58
C SER A 64 10.88 4.73 9.95
N PRO A 65 10.80 6.07 10.03
CA PRO A 65 10.59 6.78 11.29
C PRO A 65 9.17 6.59 11.87
N TYR A 66 8.29 5.88 11.17
CA TYR A 66 6.96 5.49 11.59
C TYR A 66 6.58 4.15 10.99
N GLU A 67 5.65 3.43 11.62
CA GLU A 67 5.16 2.16 11.11
C GLU A 67 4.38 2.35 9.82
N VAL A 68 4.71 1.54 8.81
CA VAL A 68 4.04 1.53 7.52
C VAL A 68 3.71 0.08 7.20
N PRO A 69 2.44 -0.26 6.88
CA PRO A 69 2.07 -1.65 6.60
C PRO A 69 2.57 -2.13 5.23
N SER A 70 3.11 -1.24 4.38
CA SER A 70 3.74 -1.61 3.11
C SER A 70 4.99 -2.45 3.36
N GLN A 71 5.07 -3.59 2.69
CA GLN A 71 6.29 -4.37 2.64
C GLN A 71 7.23 -3.79 1.58
N PHE A 72 8.49 -3.52 1.93
CA PHE A 72 9.50 -3.06 0.97
C PHE A 72 10.29 -4.25 0.45
N VAL A 73 10.15 -4.55 -0.84
CA VAL A 73 10.72 -5.74 -1.47
C VAL A 73 11.61 -5.33 -2.63
N ARG A 74 12.77 -5.96 -2.76
CA ARG A 74 13.61 -5.76 -3.94
C ARG A 74 13.04 -6.47 -5.14
N ILE A 75 13.24 -5.92 -6.33
CA ILE A 75 12.71 -6.51 -7.57
C ILE A 75 13.18 -7.96 -7.80
N ASP A 76 14.41 -8.31 -7.43
CA ASP A 76 14.97 -9.66 -7.51
C ASP A 76 14.38 -10.62 -6.46
N ALA A 77 13.78 -10.10 -5.39
CA ALA A 77 13.12 -10.86 -4.34
C ALA A 77 11.59 -10.92 -4.49
N LEU A 78 11.00 -10.22 -5.48
CA LEU A 78 9.56 -10.16 -5.68
C LEU A 78 8.96 -11.55 -5.93
N ASP A 79 9.60 -12.36 -6.77
CA ASP A 79 9.11 -13.71 -7.07
C ASP A 79 9.07 -14.61 -5.83
N GLY A 80 10.11 -14.53 -5.00
CA GLY A 80 10.15 -15.26 -3.73
C GLY A 80 9.08 -14.77 -2.76
N TRP A 81 8.85 -13.45 -2.71
CA TRP A 81 7.80 -12.85 -1.89
C TRP A 81 6.40 -13.31 -2.33
N ILE A 82 6.09 -13.29 -3.64
CA ILE A 82 4.80 -13.77 -4.16
C ILE A 82 4.61 -15.26 -3.85
N ARG A 83 5.64 -16.08 -4.05
CA ARG A 83 5.58 -17.52 -3.76
C ARG A 83 5.35 -17.81 -2.29
N SER A 84 5.91 -17.01 -1.38
CA SER A 84 5.67 -17.14 0.06
C SER A 84 4.20 -16.95 0.44
N TRP A 85 3.46 -16.17 -0.35
CA TRP A 85 2.03 -15.90 -0.17
C TRP A 85 1.16 -17.02 -0.75
N ILE A 86 1.54 -17.58 -1.90
CA ILE A 86 0.78 -18.61 -2.61
C ILE A 86 1.02 -20.02 -2.01
N GLY A 87 2.23 -20.29 -1.52
CA GLY A 87 2.62 -21.61 -0.98
C GLY A 87 2.36 -21.81 0.51
N GLY A 88 1.78 -20.82 1.20
CA GLY A 88 1.51 -20.84 2.64
C GLY A 88 0.04 -21.13 2.98
N SER A 89 -0.54 -22.17 2.38
CA SER A 89 -1.87 -22.71 2.73
C SER A 89 -1.75 -24.13 3.28
#